data_AF-A0A382H4U6-F1
#
_entry.id   AF-A0A382H4U6-F1
#
_cell.length_a   1.000
_cell.length_b   1.000
_cell.length_c   1.000
_cell.angle_alpha   90.00
_cell.angle_beta   90.00
_cell.angle_gamma   90.00
#
_symmetry.space_group_name_H-M   'P 1'
#
loop_
_entity.id
_entity.type
_entity.pdbx_description
1 polymer ?
#
loop_
_entity_poly.entity_id
_entity_poly.type
_entity_poly.pdbx_seq_one_letter_code
_entity_poly.pdbx_strand_id
1 'polypeptide(L)'
;MQAILPQFLRWAFSKYNARNFYPRNFGGELNISGIKQPATIYRDQWHIPHIYAQNTIDMFFCQGYVHAQDRIWQMEMNRRTGMGILSENFGSDALSTDRLIRTLGFNRLAEADYKLLTEKH
;
A
#
# COMPACT_ATOMS: atom_id res chain seq x y z
N MET A 1 18.72 20.80 27.89
CA MET A 1 19.34 21.48 26.73
C MET A 1 18.37 21.34 25.55
N GLN A 2 17.56 22.36 25.25
CA GLN A 2 16.62 22.29 24.12
C GLN A 2 17.38 22.64 22.84
N ALA A 3 17.60 21.68 21.96
CA ALA A 3 18.24 21.94 20.67
C ALA A 3 17.25 22.69 19.76
N ILE A 4 17.38 24.01 19.71
CA ILE A 4 16.63 24.87 18.79
C ILE A 4 17.29 24.76 17.42
N LEU A 5 16.64 24.04 16.49
CA LEU A 5 17.10 23.97 15.10
C LEU A 5 17.33 25.39 14.51
N PRO A 6 18.45 25.64 13.82
CA PRO A 6 18.71 26.88 13.09
C PRO A 6 17.56 27.27 12.14
N GLN A 7 17.31 28.57 11.98
CA GLN A 7 16.19 29.11 11.18
C GLN A 7 16.18 28.57 9.73
N PHE A 8 17.36 28.44 9.11
CA PHE A 8 17.48 27.90 7.75
C PHE A 8 17.13 26.41 7.68
N LEU A 9 17.45 25.62 8.71
CA LEU A 9 17.07 24.21 8.78
C LEU A 9 15.57 24.07 9.03
N ARG A 10 14.98 24.87 9.92
CA ARG A 10 13.52 24.91 10.11
C ARG A 10 12.79 25.22 8.82
N TRP A 11 13.26 26.22 8.07
CA TRP A 11 12.71 26.58 6.77
C TRP A 11 12.91 25.47 5.74
N ALA A 12 14.11 24.88 5.65
CA ALA A 12 14.42 23.81 4.71
C ALA A 12 13.58 22.55 4.99
N PHE A 13 13.50 22.12 6.25
CA PHE A 13 12.65 21.00 6.67
C PHE A 13 11.17 21.31 6.48
N SER A 14 10.71 22.53 6.79
CA SER A 14 9.31 22.93 6.59
C SER A 14 8.94 22.94 5.10
N LYS A 15 9.77 23.53 4.23
CA LYS A 15 9.56 23.55 2.78
C LYS A 15 9.69 22.16 2.14
N TYR A 16 10.63 21.34 2.60
CA TYR A 16 10.79 19.96 2.14
C TYR A 16 9.59 19.11 2.53
N ASN A 17 9.12 19.20 3.78
CA ASN A 17 7.94 18.48 4.23
C ASN A 17 6.65 19.02 3.60
N ALA A 18 6.51 20.34 3.39
CA ALA A 18 5.32 20.95 2.81
C ALA A 18 5.06 20.54 1.36
N ARG A 19 6.09 20.08 0.62
CA ARG A 19 5.90 19.53 -0.74
C ARG A 19 5.08 18.23 -0.77
N ASN A 20 4.98 17.51 0.36
CA ASN A 20 4.25 16.26 0.45
C ASN A 20 2.89 16.39 1.17
N PHE A 21 2.55 17.57 1.70
CA PHE A 21 1.27 17.86 2.34
C PHE A 21 0.32 18.58 1.38
N TYR A 22 0.01 17.97 0.23
CA TYR A 22 -1.20 18.34 -0.47
C TYR A 22 -2.40 17.73 0.28
N PRO A 23 -3.42 18.51 0.65
CA PRO A 23 -4.65 17.93 1.17
C PRO A 23 -5.21 17.02 0.08
N ARG A 24 -5.09 15.70 0.27
CA ARG A 24 -5.71 14.74 -0.63
C ARG A 24 -7.21 14.87 -0.42
N ASN A 25 -7.88 15.48 -1.40
CA ASN A 25 -9.33 15.47 -1.41
C ASN A 25 -9.80 14.07 -1.79
N PHE A 26 -10.34 13.34 -0.80
CA PHE A 26 -10.92 12.01 -1.01
C PHE A 26 -12.42 12.07 -1.28
N GLY A 27 -13.01 13.26 -1.29
CA GLY A 27 -14.44 13.44 -1.55
C GLY A 27 -14.77 13.34 -3.04
N GLY A 28 -15.98 12.87 -3.31
CA GLY A 28 -16.53 12.75 -4.67
C GLY A 28 -17.10 11.36 -4.93
N GLU A 29 -17.76 11.24 -6.08
CA GLU A 29 -18.23 9.96 -6.60
C GLU A 29 -17.33 9.50 -7.73
N LEU A 30 -17.00 8.21 -7.73
CA LEU A 30 -16.18 7.58 -8.75
C LEU A 30 -16.98 6.45 -9.38
N ASN A 31 -17.26 6.57 -10.68
CA ASN A 31 -17.85 5.49 -11.47
C ASN A 31 -16.74 4.62 -12.04
N ILE A 32 -16.64 3.39 -11.54
CA ILE A 32 -15.61 2.42 -11.93
C ILE A 32 -16.25 1.09 -12.28
N SER A 33 -15.67 0.36 -13.23
CA SER A 33 -16.14 -0.96 -13.66
C SER A 33 -15.80 -2.10 -12.68
N GLY A 34 -15.03 -1.81 -11.63
CA GLY A 34 -14.51 -2.82 -10.69
C GLY A 34 -15.48 -3.27 -9.59
N ILE A 35 -16.63 -2.61 -9.44
CA ILE A 35 -17.67 -2.96 -8.46
C ILE A 35 -19.02 -3.16 -9.15
N LYS A 36 -19.85 -4.05 -8.59
CA LYS A 36 -21.19 -4.33 -9.13
C LYS A 36 -22.28 -3.50 -8.49
N GLN A 37 -22.12 -3.16 -7.22
CA GLN A 37 -23.04 -2.35 -6.44
C GLN A 37 -22.33 -1.12 -5.87
N PRO A 38 -23.08 -0.04 -5.57
CA PRO A 38 -22.50 1.12 -4.90
C PRO A 38 -21.85 0.75 -3.57
N ALA A 39 -20.68 1.35 -3.31
CA ALA A 39 -19.95 1.24 -2.06
C ALA A 39 -19.48 2.63 -1.61
N THR A 40 -19.41 2.84 -0.29
CA THR A 40 -19.01 4.12 0.32
C THR A 40 -17.76 3.92 1.15
N ILE A 41 -16.77 4.78 0.92
CA ILE A 41 -15.54 4.84 1.71
C ILE A 41 -15.59 6.13 2.53
N TYR A 42 -15.75 5.99 3.84
CA TYR A 42 -15.72 7.10 4.78
C TYR A 42 -14.38 7.11 5.50
N ARG A 43 -13.70 8.26 5.57
CA ARG A 43 -12.49 8.43 6.39
C ARG A 43 -12.83 9.27 7.60
N ASP A 44 -12.47 8.78 8.78
CA ASP A 44 -12.66 9.51 10.03
C ASP A 44 -11.63 10.63 10.21
N GLN A 45 -11.69 11.33 11.35
CA GLN A 45 -10.74 12.39 11.72
C GLN A 45 -9.27 11.93 11.79
N TRP A 46 -9.03 10.63 11.99
CA TRP A 46 -7.70 10.01 12.03
C TRP A 46 -7.29 9.42 10.68
N HIS A 47 -8.08 9.68 9.63
CA HIS A 47 -7.92 9.11 8.28
C HIS A 47 -8.03 7.59 8.23
N ILE A 48 -8.69 6.97 9.21
CA ILE A 48 -8.99 5.55 9.21
C ILE A 48 -10.15 5.31 8.24
N PRO A 49 -9.97 4.45 7.22
CA PRO A 49 -10.99 4.16 6.22
C PRO A 49 -12.01 3.14 6.74
N HIS A 50 -13.28 3.51 6.68
CA HIS A 50 -14.44 2.68 6.91
C HIS A 50 -15.12 2.39 5.57
N ILE A 51 -15.32 1.11 5.25
CA ILE A 51 -15.84 0.66 3.96
C ILE A 51 -17.22 0.06 4.18
N TYR A 52 -18.22 0.62 3.50
CA TYR A 52 -19.59 0.11 3.48
C TYR A 52 -19.91 -0.35 2.06
N ALA A 53 -20.22 -1.63 1.89
CA ALA A 53 -20.56 -2.23 0.60
C ALA A 53 -21.71 -3.23 0.76
N GLN A 54 -22.44 -3.48 -0.32
CA GLN A 54 -23.61 -4.37 -0.31
C GLN A 54 -23.24 -5.86 -0.46
N ASN A 55 -22.00 -6.16 -0.85
CA ASN A 55 -21.49 -7.52 -0.96
C ASN A 55 -19.99 -7.57 -0.65
N THR A 56 -19.51 -8.77 -0.35
CA THR A 56 -18.14 -9.02 0.08
C THR A 56 -17.09 -8.77 -1.01
N ILE A 57 -17.43 -9.02 -2.29
CA ILE A 57 -16.50 -8.83 -3.41
C ILE A 57 -16.20 -7.34 -3.61
N ASP A 58 -17.24 -6.51 -3.65
CA ASP A 58 -17.10 -5.05 -3.78
C ASP A 58 -16.41 -4.46 -2.54
N MET A 59 -16.67 -5.01 -1.34
CA MET A 59 -15.96 -4.63 -0.12
C MET A 59 -14.45 -4.87 -0.22
N PHE A 60 -14.02 -6.07 -0.66
CA PHE A 60 -12.60 -6.39 -0.84
C PHE A 60 -11.96 -5.54 -1.95
N PHE A 61 -12.70 -5.24 -3.02
CA PHE A 61 -12.25 -4.31 -4.05
C PHE A 61 -11.97 -2.93 -3.45
N CYS A 62 -12.92 -2.36 -2.70
CA CYS A 62 -12.75 -1.07 -2.02
C CYS A 62 -11.60 -1.11 -1.01
N GLN A 63 -11.38 -2.22 -0.31
CA GLN A 63 -10.26 -2.39 0.61
C GLN A 63 -8.92 -2.30 -0.13
N GLY A 64 -8.78 -3.00 -1.25
CA GLY A 64 -7.60 -2.90 -2.12
C GLY A 64 -7.38 -1.48 -2.63
N TYR A 65 -8.45 -0.80 -3.05
CA TYR A 65 -8.40 0.59 -3.50
C TYR A 65 -7.88 1.55 -2.42
N VAL A 66 -8.41 1.45 -1.19
CA VAL A 66 -7.95 2.24 -0.05
C VAL A 66 -6.49 1.93 0.30
N HIS A 67 -6.10 0.66 0.32
CA HIS A 67 -4.72 0.28 0.56
C HIS A 67 -3.77 0.83 -0.50
N ALA A 68 -4.17 0.86 -1.77
CA ALA A 68 -3.38 1.49 -2.82
C ALA A 68 -3.27 3.02 -2.61
N GLN A 69 -4.33 3.70 -2.18
CA GLN A 69 -4.26 5.13 -1.88
C GLN A 69 -3.23 5.43 -0.77
N ASP A 70 -3.21 4.61 0.29
CA ASP A 70 -2.47 4.95 1.50
C ASP A 70 -1.09 4.25 1.60
N ARG A 71 -0.94 3.07 0.99
CA ARG A 71 0.16 2.13 1.24
C ARG A 71 0.77 1.50 -0.01
N ILE A 72 0.48 2.01 -1.21
CA ILE A 72 0.94 1.37 -2.46
C ILE A 72 2.46 1.08 -2.47
N TRP A 73 3.27 2.01 -1.98
CA TRP A 73 4.72 1.80 -1.91
C TRP A 73 5.09 0.61 -1.01
N GLN A 74 4.50 0.54 0.19
CA GLN A 74 4.76 -0.56 1.13
C GLN A 74 4.30 -1.89 0.56
N MET A 75 3.12 -1.93 -0.07
CA MET A 75 2.59 -3.14 -0.70
C MET A 75 3.49 -3.62 -1.84
N GLU A 76 3.96 -2.72 -2.69
CA GLU A 76 4.84 -3.07 -3.80
C GLU A 76 6.21 -3.56 -3.31
N MET A 77 6.79 -2.92 -2.29
CA MET A 77 8.05 -3.39 -1.69
C MET A 77 7.90 -4.77 -1.06
N ASN A 78 6.79 -5.03 -0.36
CA ASN A 78 6.51 -6.34 0.23
C ASN A 78 6.28 -7.40 -0.86
N ARG A 79 5.55 -7.06 -1.93
CA ARG A 79 5.31 -7.94 -3.08
C ARG A 79 6.63 -8.33 -3.74
N ARG A 80 7.52 -7.36 -4.01
CA ARG A 80 8.84 -7.61 -4.61
C ARG A 80 9.72 -8.45 -3.70
N THR A 81 9.71 -8.15 -2.40
CA THR A 81 10.46 -8.94 -1.41
C THR A 81 9.97 -10.39 -1.39
N GLY A 82 8.66 -10.64 -1.31
CA GLY A 82 8.10 -12.00 -1.30
C GLY A 82 8.29 -12.76 -2.61
N MET A 83 8.38 -12.05 -3.75
CA MET A 83 8.70 -12.64 -5.05
C MET A 83 10.21 -12.81 -5.30
N GLY A 84 11.06 -12.21 -4.44
CA GLY A 84 12.51 -12.17 -4.61
C GLY A 84 12.96 -11.33 -5.80
N ILE A 85 12.31 -10.23 -6.13
CA ILE A 85 12.68 -9.33 -7.24
C ILE A 85 13.03 -7.92 -6.75
N LEU A 86 13.46 -7.80 -5.49
CA LEU A 86 13.79 -6.51 -4.88
C LEU A 86 15.03 -5.87 -5.54
N SER A 87 15.96 -6.67 -6.05
CA SER A 87 17.16 -6.20 -6.74
C SER A 87 16.88 -5.45 -8.04
N GLU A 88 15.69 -5.61 -8.64
CA GLU A 88 15.30 -4.79 -9.80
C GLU A 88 15.26 -3.29 -9.49
N ASN A 89 14.98 -2.93 -8.23
CA ASN A 89 14.85 -1.55 -7.79
C ASN A 89 16.08 -1.07 -6.99
N PHE A 90 16.73 -1.97 -6.25
CA PHE A 90 17.83 -1.63 -5.33
C PHE A 90 19.19 -2.18 -5.75
N GLY A 91 19.26 -2.86 -6.90
CA GLY A 91 20.50 -3.38 -7.44
C GLY A 91 21.14 -4.45 -6.56
N SER A 92 22.47 -4.44 -6.51
CA SER A 92 23.29 -5.47 -5.85
C SER A 92 22.99 -5.64 -4.37
N ASP A 93 22.55 -4.58 -3.70
CA ASP A 93 22.37 -4.56 -2.25
C ASP A 93 21.21 -5.48 -1.82
N ALA A 94 20.23 -5.69 -2.69
CA ALA A 94 19.09 -6.57 -2.44
C ALA A 94 19.25 -7.99 -3.00
N LEU A 95 20.35 -8.30 -3.70
CA LEU A 95 20.56 -9.62 -4.33
C LEU A 95 20.62 -10.77 -3.31
N SER A 96 21.19 -10.54 -2.13
CA SER A 96 21.27 -11.56 -1.08
C SER A 96 19.87 -11.94 -0.59
N THR A 97 18.99 -10.95 -0.38
CA THR A 97 17.59 -11.13 -0.01
C THR A 97 16.84 -11.90 -1.10
N ASP A 98 16.98 -11.49 -2.36
CA ASP A 98 16.31 -12.14 -3.49
C ASP A 98 16.71 -13.61 -3.63
N ARG A 99 18.01 -13.92 -3.43
CA ARG A 99 18.48 -15.31 -3.41
C ARG A 99 17.84 -16.09 -2.27
N LEU A 100 17.85 -15.55 -1.05
CA LEU A 100 17.27 -16.20 0.12
C LEU A 100 15.78 -16.51 -0.09
N ILE A 101 14.99 -15.53 -0.53
CA ILE A 101 13.54 -15.70 -0.73
C ILE A 101 13.24 -16.76 -1.80
N ARG A 102 14.02 -16.78 -2.89
CA ARG A 102 13.88 -17.82 -3.91
C ARG A 102 14.29 -19.21 -3.42
N THR A 103 15.32 -19.29 -2.59
CA THR A 103 15.74 -20.55 -1.94
C THR A 103 14.63 -21.09 -1.02
N LEU A 104 14.03 -20.22 -0.19
CA LEU A 104 12.87 -20.58 0.64
C LEU A 104 11.64 -20.93 -0.21
N GLY A 105 11.53 -20.33 -1.40
CA GLY A 105 10.50 -20.67 -2.38
C GLY A 105 9.13 -20.08 -2.08
N PHE A 106 9.05 -18.94 -1.38
CA PHE A 106 7.77 -18.32 -0.98
C PHE A 106 6.79 -18.13 -2.13
N ASN A 107 7.24 -17.70 -3.30
CA ASN A 107 6.37 -17.56 -4.46
C ASN A 107 5.78 -18.92 -4.92
N ARG A 108 6.61 -19.96 -5.00
CA ARG A 108 6.15 -21.32 -5.35
C ARG A 108 5.14 -21.87 -4.34
N LEU A 109 5.37 -21.61 -3.05
CA LEU A 109 4.45 -22.01 -1.98
C LEU A 109 3.12 -21.25 -2.08
N ALA A 110 3.17 -19.93 -2.28
CA ALA A 110 1.96 -19.11 -2.46
C ALA A 110 1.13 -19.57 -3.67
N GLU A 111 1.76 -19.93 -4.80
CA GLU A 111 1.05 -20.49 -5.96
C GLU A 111 0.45 -21.87 -5.67
N ALA A 112 1.12 -22.70 -4.87
CA ALA A 112 0.60 -23.99 -4.46
C ALA A 112 -0.61 -23.83 -3.52
N ASP A 113 -0.50 -22.94 -2.53
CA ASP A 113 -1.57 -22.62 -1.58
C ASP A 113 -2.78 -22.04 -2.31
N TYR A 114 -2.56 -21.14 -3.28
CA TYR A 114 -3.65 -20.55 -4.07
C TYR A 114 -4.49 -21.59 -4.81
N LYS A 115 -3.87 -22.69 -5.28
CA LYS A 115 -4.59 -23.80 -5.95
C LYS A 115 -5.43 -24.64 -5.00
N LEU A 116 -5.17 -24.54 -3.69
CA LEU A 116 -5.92 -25.24 -2.65
C LEU A 116 -7.10 -24.42 -2.11
N LEU A 117 -7.14 -23.13 -2.42
CA LEU A 117 -8.23 -22.24 -2.01
C LEU A 117 -9.55 -22.62 -2.68
N THR A 118 -10.63 -22.41 -1.94
CA THR A 118 -12.01 -22.64 -2.39
C THR A 118 -12.69 -21.31 -2.67
N GLU A 119 -13.83 -21.29 -3.38
CA GLU A 119 -14.55 -20.02 -3.63
C GLU A 119 -14.92 -19.23 -2.37
N LYS A 120 -14.99 -19.91 -1.21
CA LYS A 120 -15.33 -19.28 0.07
C LYS A 120 -14.10 -18.87 0.89
N HIS A 121 -12.94 -19.50 0.64
CA HIS A 121 -11.63 -19.22 1.23
C HIS A 121 -10.55 -19.71 0.28
#